data_AF-A0A1F3X0C8-F1
#
_entry.id   AF-A0A1F3X0C8-F1
#
_cell.length_a   1.000
_cell.length_b   1.000
_cell.length_c   1.000
_cell.angle_alpha   90.00
_cell.angle_beta   90.00
_cell.angle_gamma   90.00
#
_symmetry.space_group_name_H-M   'P 1'
#
loop_
_entity.id
_entity.type
_entity.pdbx_description
1 polymer ?
#
loop_
_entity_poly.entity_id
_entity_poly.type
_entity_poly.pdbx_seq_one_letter_code
_entity_poly.pdbx_strand_id
1 'polypeptide(L)'
;MPHAACPACESARVALEAKRAELKQKQDELDTNRKRNAEDIFTKEIPDFMERVERAEQAMRALQNTINRLEQEAQALQRQLEKCNQGCAQPTPANRPLVIPGTATPTPAQTGERNTPSGQAPFTPLPPGSARAACPACESTRAALAAKRGELSREQNQLDTLRKNFTDVTINQDRRVPDDPEIIRARIIAVQQFEQLMRTQTDKVNKLEQETQDLQRQLDACNLRCAQPQQSGCSFPPPKPITIGPRDQFGEKSIGQKIGEKAQGMLGGMLGGMFGGAIGLGGGGNDASNARPDEVPDPVKDKQLFRGVGAETSLRIGAVPDPTKDGLRLSAYIEDSASKGVVHSIHRETMDQNCKVDYQMPSDYWLYEIWLEWSLTVWWSKDTYVDNQLVKHEQGGWQKEGKEMLGSGIFDASKDIPKTAWGQLGFDRAFAGPRSIGATFPGISYPSTPAAETKQAMERYVIHVSEPHLDPVITTPFAFYPTRGLDGKLVLTDRQPDYTRLREMKPGGGMQQIDPPAPQGQHPQGSILDSLEGTSGPK
;
A
#
# COMPACT_ATOMS: atom_id res chain seq x y z
N MET A 1 25.52 -39.50 27.39
CA MET A 1 26.96 -39.20 27.27
C MET A 1 27.13 -38.22 26.13
N PRO A 2 27.72 -37.03 26.32
CA PRO A 2 27.96 -36.09 25.22
C PRO A 2 28.94 -36.72 24.23
N HIS A 3 28.58 -36.73 22.94
CA HIS A 3 29.49 -37.20 21.88
C HIS A 3 30.75 -36.32 21.90
N ALA A 4 31.92 -36.96 22.06
CA ALA A 4 33.19 -36.27 21.99
C ALA A 4 33.31 -35.58 20.62
N ALA A 5 33.54 -34.26 20.64
CA ALA A 5 33.70 -33.46 19.43
C ALA A 5 34.88 -34.01 18.61
N CYS A 6 34.69 -34.11 17.30
CA CYS A 6 35.74 -34.53 16.38
C CYS A 6 36.94 -33.56 16.49
N PRO A 7 38.18 -34.05 16.73
CA PRO A 7 39.36 -33.20 16.83
C PRO A 7 39.58 -32.28 15.61
N ALA A 8 39.07 -32.68 14.44
CA ALA A 8 39.16 -31.91 13.21
C ALA A 8 38.26 -30.66 13.18
N CYS A 9 37.21 -30.57 14.01
CA CYS A 9 36.30 -29.42 14.03
C CYS A 9 36.63 -28.43 15.16
N GLU A 10 37.60 -28.73 16.03
CA GLU A 10 37.95 -27.89 17.18
C GLU A 10 38.63 -26.57 16.77
N SER A 11 39.47 -26.60 15.72
CA SER A 11 40.11 -25.38 15.19
C SER A 11 39.08 -24.40 14.60
N ALA A 12 38.05 -24.90 13.91
CA ALA A 12 36.96 -24.08 13.38
C ALA A 12 36.08 -23.50 14.50
N ARG A 13 35.88 -24.25 15.58
CA ARG A 13 35.14 -23.79 16.77
C ARG A 13 35.87 -22.65 17.48
N VAL A 14 37.17 -22.80 17.73
CA VAL A 14 38.02 -21.76 18.34
C VAL A 14 38.07 -20.51 17.46
N ALA A 15 38.18 -20.66 16.13
CA ALA A 15 38.15 -19.53 15.20
C ALA A 15 36.81 -18.78 15.22
N LEU A 16 35.68 -19.51 15.32
CA LEU A 16 34.36 -18.91 15.44
C LEU A 16 34.18 -18.15 16.76
N GLU A 17 34.68 -18.69 17.88
CA GLU A 17 34.64 -18.02 19.18
C GLU A 17 35.48 -16.73 19.20
N ALA A 18 36.68 -16.75 18.60
CA ALA A 18 37.50 -15.55 18.44
C ALA A 18 36.79 -14.46 17.61
N LYS A 19 36.14 -14.84 16.51
CA LYS A 19 35.37 -13.90 15.67
C LYS A 19 34.15 -13.34 16.37
N ARG A 20 33.47 -14.12 17.21
CA ARG A 20 32.37 -13.63 18.06
C ARG A 20 32.85 -12.62 19.10
N ALA A 21 34.03 -12.82 19.68
CA ALA A 21 34.63 -11.86 20.60
C ALA A 21 35.01 -10.54 19.91
N GLU A 22 35.59 -10.60 18.70
CA GLU A 22 35.92 -9.43 17.88
C GLU A 22 34.66 -8.62 17.51
N LEU A 23 33.58 -9.31 17.11
CA LEU A 23 32.29 -8.67 16.81
C LEU A 23 31.74 -7.94 18.04
N LYS A 24 31.77 -8.57 19.22
CA LYS A 24 31.29 -7.97 20.46
C LYS A 24 32.08 -6.70 20.83
N GLN A 25 33.41 -6.74 20.72
CA GLN A 25 34.26 -5.58 20.97
C GLN A 25 33.93 -4.41 20.03
N LYS A 26 33.68 -4.68 18.75
CA LYS A 26 33.29 -3.65 17.77
C LYS A 26 31.91 -3.07 18.03
N GLN A 27 30.98 -3.88 18.56
CA GLN A 27 29.67 -3.42 19.02
C GLN A 27 29.81 -2.44 20.19
N ASP A 28 30.62 -2.79 21.19
CA ASP A 28 30.86 -1.96 22.37
C ASP A 28 31.57 -0.62 22.01
N GLU A 29 32.47 -0.64 21.03
CA GLU A 29 33.14 0.55 20.49
C GLU A 29 32.14 1.48 19.77
N LEU A 30 31.18 0.92 19.03
CA LEU A 30 30.12 1.68 18.36
C LEU A 30 29.19 2.37 19.35
N ASP A 31 28.81 1.68 20.42
CA ASP A 31 27.97 2.27 21.48
C ASP A 31 28.74 3.33 22.28
N THR A 32 30.04 3.14 22.50
CA THR A 32 30.90 4.15 23.14
C THR A 32 31.05 5.40 22.27
N ASN A 33 31.24 5.25 20.95
CA ASN A 33 31.31 6.37 20.01
C ASN A 33 29.97 7.10 19.87
N ARG A 34 28.84 6.38 19.90
CA ARG A 34 27.50 6.99 19.96
C ARG A 34 27.34 7.87 21.20
N LYS A 35 27.79 7.36 22.36
CA LYS A 35 27.73 8.10 23.62
C LYS A 35 28.61 9.35 23.60
N ARG A 36 29.86 9.22 23.14
CA ARG A 36 30.82 10.35 23.07
C ARG A 36 30.36 11.42 22.07
N ASN A 37 29.82 11.02 20.93
CA ASN A 37 29.28 11.95 19.94
C ASN A 37 27.97 12.61 20.39
N ALA A 38 27.19 12.00 21.28
CA ALA A 38 25.98 12.61 21.85
C ALA A 38 26.31 13.70 22.90
N GLU A 39 27.45 13.60 23.58
CA GLU A 39 27.88 14.55 24.61
C GLU A 39 28.44 15.87 24.01
N ASP A 40 29.03 15.84 22.81
CA ASP A 40 29.66 17.01 22.15
C ASP A 40 28.69 17.89 21.32
N ILE A 41 27.41 17.54 21.23
CA ILE A 41 26.40 18.26 20.40
C ILE A 41 26.01 19.63 20.99
N PHE A 42 26.29 19.89 22.26
CA PHE A 42 25.62 20.97 23.00
C PHE A 42 26.28 22.35 23.00
N THR A 43 27.30 22.67 22.19
CA THR A 43 27.76 24.07 22.13
C THR A 43 28.50 24.44 20.83
N LYS A 44 27.86 25.32 20.06
CA LYS A 44 28.32 26.12 18.90
C LYS A 44 28.22 25.51 17.48
N GLU A 45 27.53 26.31 16.67
CA GLU A 45 27.55 26.48 15.21
C GLU A 45 27.04 25.31 14.35
N ILE A 46 25.90 25.57 13.70
CA ILE A 46 25.14 24.68 12.81
C ILE A 46 25.95 24.20 11.59
N PRO A 47 26.87 24.98 10.99
CA PRO A 47 27.74 24.50 9.90
C PRO A 47 28.72 23.41 10.38
N ASP A 48 29.39 23.62 11.52
CA ASP A 48 30.25 22.62 12.14
C ASP A 48 29.45 21.40 12.59
N PHE A 49 28.19 21.57 13.00
CA PHE A 49 27.29 20.45 13.30
C PHE A 49 27.02 19.59 12.06
N MET A 50 26.75 20.18 10.89
CA MET A 50 26.50 19.42 9.66
C MET A 50 27.75 18.66 9.18
N GLU A 51 28.93 19.29 9.24
CA GLU A 51 30.20 18.61 8.90
C GLU A 51 30.53 17.48 9.89
N ARG A 52 30.18 17.64 11.17
CA ARG A 52 30.32 16.60 12.20
C ARG A 52 29.31 15.47 12.02
N VAL A 53 28.07 15.76 11.61
CA VAL A 53 27.06 14.75 11.25
C VAL A 53 27.54 13.94 10.05
N GLU A 54 28.10 14.59 9.03
CA GLU A 54 28.64 13.90 7.85
C GLU A 54 29.83 12.99 8.21
N ARG A 55 30.75 13.45 9.06
CA ARG A 55 31.84 12.62 9.60
C ARG A 55 31.33 11.45 10.44
N ALA A 56 30.30 11.67 11.26
CA ALA A 56 29.67 10.62 12.05
C ALA A 56 28.96 9.58 11.15
N GLU A 57 28.28 10.01 10.10
CA GLU A 57 27.68 9.11 9.10
C GLU A 57 28.74 8.29 8.37
N GLN A 58 29.85 8.90 7.95
CA GLN A 58 30.95 8.18 7.31
C GLN A 58 31.58 7.14 8.24
N ALA A 59 31.78 7.47 9.53
CA ALA A 59 32.27 6.53 10.53
C ALA A 59 31.28 5.37 10.76
N MET A 60 29.97 5.66 10.82
CA MET A 60 28.93 4.63 10.95
C MET A 60 28.89 3.70 9.74
N ARG A 61 29.05 4.23 8.52
CA ARG A 61 29.13 3.41 7.29
C ARG A 61 30.36 2.50 7.29
N ALA A 62 31.52 3.00 7.69
CA ALA A 62 32.75 2.19 7.78
C ALA A 62 32.62 1.04 8.81
N LEU A 63 32.00 1.32 9.95
CA LEU A 63 31.70 0.32 10.98
C LEU A 63 30.67 -0.72 10.48
N GLN A 64 29.59 -0.29 9.83
CA GLN A 64 28.58 -1.20 9.28
C GLN A 64 29.19 -2.15 8.23
N ASN A 65 30.06 -1.65 7.36
CA ASN A 65 30.79 -2.50 6.39
C ASN A 65 31.67 -3.54 7.09
N THR A 66 32.28 -3.18 8.22
CA THR A 66 33.10 -4.10 9.03
C THR A 66 32.24 -5.19 9.67
N ILE A 67 31.06 -4.83 10.21
CA ILE A 67 30.10 -5.78 10.79
C ILE A 67 29.63 -6.77 9.72
N ASN A 68 29.19 -6.27 8.56
CA ASN A 68 28.72 -7.12 7.45
C ASN A 68 29.81 -8.12 7.01
N ARG A 69 31.08 -7.68 6.96
CA ARG A 69 32.22 -8.56 6.65
C ARG A 69 32.40 -9.65 7.70
N LEU A 70 32.35 -9.30 8.99
CA LEU A 70 32.49 -10.26 10.09
C LEU A 70 31.33 -11.27 10.13
N GLU A 71 30.11 -10.85 9.81
CA GLU A 71 28.97 -11.76 9.68
C GLU A 71 29.14 -12.76 8.52
N GLN A 72 29.64 -12.30 7.37
CA GLN A 72 29.96 -13.18 6.25
C GLN A 72 31.04 -14.21 6.60
N GLU A 73 32.09 -13.77 7.32
CA GLU A 73 33.15 -14.66 7.84
C GLU A 73 32.57 -15.70 8.81
N ALA A 74 31.69 -15.28 9.74
CA ALA A 74 31.03 -16.18 10.69
C ALA A 74 30.13 -17.21 9.99
N GLN A 75 29.36 -16.80 8.97
CA GLN A 75 28.55 -17.71 8.17
C GLN A 75 29.38 -18.69 7.33
N ALA A 76 30.55 -18.28 6.86
CA ALA A 76 31.48 -19.18 6.16
C ALA A 76 32.02 -20.26 7.11
N LEU A 77 32.43 -19.88 8.33
CA LEU A 77 32.86 -20.81 9.37
C LEU A 77 31.74 -21.76 9.82
N GLN A 78 30.51 -21.25 9.96
CA GLN A 78 29.33 -22.06 10.26
C GLN A 78 29.11 -23.16 9.20
N ARG A 79 29.20 -22.81 7.91
CA ARG A 79 29.07 -23.77 6.80
C ARG A 79 30.22 -24.79 6.79
N GLN A 80 31.43 -24.40 7.16
CA GLN A 80 32.55 -25.33 7.33
C GLN A 80 32.29 -26.32 8.47
N LEU A 81 31.75 -25.85 9.59
CA LEU A 81 31.38 -26.69 10.72
C LEU A 81 30.29 -27.71 10.34
N GLU A 82 29.27 -27.29 9.60
CA GLU A 82 28.21 -28.18 9.09
C GLU A 82 28.76 -29.27 8.17
N LYS A 83 29.66 -28.91 7.24
CA LYS A 83 30.36 -29.89 6.38
C LYS A 83 31.21 -30.86 7.19
N CYS A 84 31.90 -30.37 8.22
CA CYS A 84 32.71 -31.19 9.14
C CYS A 84 31.82 -32.21 9.88
N ASN A 85 30.66 -31.77 10.38
CA ASN A 85 29.68 -32.62 11.06
C ASN A 85 29.05 -33.67 10.14
N GLN A 86 28.75 -33.31 8.89
CA GLN A 86 28.23 -34.25 7.89
C GLN A 86 29.25 -35.33 7.52
N GLY A 87 30.54 -34.99 7.45
CA GLY A 87 31.62 -35.96 7.19
C GLY A 87 31.83 -36.95 8.35
N CYS A 88 31.52 -36.54 9.58
CA CYS A 88 31.67 -37.39 10.77
C CYS A 88 30.46 -38.32 11.03
N ALA A 89 29.33 -38.11 10.33
CA ALA A 89 28.07 -38.83 10.55
C ALA A 89 27.84 -40.02 9.61
N GLN A 90 28.81 -40.41 8.77
CA GLN A 90 28.69 -41.59 7.92
C GLN A 90 29.03 -42.87 8.71
N PRO A 91 28.06 -43.74 9.03
CA PRO A 91 28.35 -45.10 9.49
C PRO A 91 28.96 -45.88 8.32
N THR A 92 30.03 -46.62 8.61
CA THR A 92 30.69 -47.55 7.69
C THR A 92 29.67 -48.49 7.04
N PRO A 93 29.62 -48.64 5.71
CA PRO A 93 28.52 -49.34 5.06
C PRO A 93 28.64 -50.86 5.26
N ALA A 94 27.64 -51.45 5.90
CA ALA A 94 27.42 -52.89 5.93
C ALA A 94 26.20 -53.27 5.05
N ASN A 95 26.47 -54.10 4.04
CA ASN A 95 25.61 -55.03 3.30
C ASN A 95 24.25 -54.56 2.73
N ARG A 96 24.22 -54.51 1.38
CA ARG A 96 23.05 -54.51 0.49
C ARG A 96 22.44 -55.92 0.33
N PRO A 97 21.13 -56.03 0.06
CA PRO A 97 20.66 -56.99 -0.95
C PRO A 97 19.71 -56.38 -2.00
N LEU A 98 19.72 -57.01 -3.19
CA LEU A 98 18.96 -56.69 -4.41
C LEU A 98 17.46 -57.00 -4.28
N VAL A 99 16.62 -56.22 -4.99
CA VAL A 99 15.21 -56.53 -5.28
C VAL A 99 14.95 -56.46 -6.79
N ILE A 100 14.22 -57.44 -7.31
CA ILE A 100 13.82 -57.70 -8.71
C ILE A 100 12.38 -57.17 -8.93
N PRO A 101 12.01 -56.65 -10.13
CA PRO A 101 10.66 -56.15 -10.40
C PRO A 101 9.76 -57.17 -11.12
N GLY A 102 8.48 -57.18 -10.77
CA GLY A 102 7.35 -57.68 -11.56
C GLY A 102 6.13 -56.78 -11.28
N THR A 103 5.02 -56.72 -12.02
CA THR A 103 4.53 -57.14 -13.34
C THR A 103 3.08 -56.62 -13.39
N ALA A 104 2.55 -56.29 -14.57
CA ALA A 104 1.30 -55.56 -14.79
C ALA A 104 -0.01 -56.36 -14.64
N THR A 105 -1.17 -55.67 -14.57
CA THR A 105 -2.46 -56.11 -15.19
C THR A 105 -3.50 -54.96 -15.30
N PRO A 106 -4.41 -54.95 -16.32
CA PRO A 106 -5.38 -53.87 -16.57
C PRO A 106 -6.89 -54.27 -16.61
N THR A 107 -7.79 -53.25 -16.51
CA THR A 107 -9.22 -53.11 -17.01
C THR A 107 -10.30 -54.05 -16.37
N PRO A 108 -11.65 -53.76 -16.32
CA PRO A 108 -12.47 -53.04 -17.31
C PRO A 108 -13.66 -52.16 -16.87
N ALA A 109 -14.29 -51.58 -17.91
CA ALA A 109 -15.40 -50.63 -18.00
C ALA A 109 -16.78 -51.16 -17.57
N GLN A 110 -17.71 -50.24 -17.25
CA GLN A 110 -19.16 -50.43 -17.39
C GLN A 110 -19.90 -49.14 -17.76
N THR A 111 -20.99 -49.36 -18.50
CA THR A 111 -21.93 -48.48 -19.23
C THR A 111 -23.24 -48.22 -18.47
N GLY A 112 -24.01 -47.20 -18.91
CA GLY A 112 -25.46 -47.02 -18.67
C GLY A 112 -25.78 -45.79 -17.81
N GLU A 113 -26.84 -44.99 -17.98
CA GLU A 113 -28.05 -45.03 -18.80
C GLU A 113 -28.71 -43.64 -18.80
N ARG A 114 -29.56 -43.37 -19.81
CA ARG A 114 -30.42 -42.18 -19.94
C ARG A 114 -31.58 -42.23 -18.95
N ASN A 115 -32.06 -41.05 -18.49
CA ASN A 115 -33.50 -40.75 -18.35
C ASN A 115 -33.78 -39.24 -18.18
N THR A 116 -34.68 -38.72 -18.99
CA THR A 116 -35.48 -37.49 -18.83
C THR A 116 -36.91 -37.86 -19.20
N PRO A 117 -37.97 -37.29 -18.57
CA PRO A 117 -38.51 -36.02 -19.08
C PRO A 117 -39.22 -35.08 -18.07
N SER A 118 -39.19 -33.79 -18.43
CA SER A 118 -40.28 -32.80 -18.51
C SER A 118 -41.20 -32.48 -17.32
N GLY A 119 -41.20 -31.19 -16.95
CA GLY A 119 -42.28 -30.49 -16.23
C GLY A 119 -42.00 -28.98 -16.12
N GLN A 120 -42.28 -28.22 -17.18
CA GLN A 120 -42.22 -26.74 -17.18
C GLN A 120 -43.62 -26.16 -16.88
N ALA A 121 -43.68 -25.22 -15.93
CA ALA A 121 -44.83 -24.35 -15.71
C ALA A 121 -44.62 -23.00 -16.44
N PRO A 122 -45.68 -22.32 -16.90
CA PRO A 122 -45.57 -21.05 -17.59
C PRO A 122 -45.33 -19.89 -16.60
N PHE A 123 -44.27 -19.12 -16.83
CA PHE A 123 -43.99 -17.88 -16.09
C PHE A 123 -44.64 -16.69 -16.79
N THR A 124 -45.43 -15.93 -16.02
CA THR A 124 -45.94 -14.61 -16.39
C THR A 124 -44.83 -13.55 -16.32
N PRO A 125 -44.79 -12.59 -17.26
CA PRO A 125 -43.83 -11.49 -17.22
C PRO A 125 -44.21 -10.47 -16.13
N LEU A 126 -43.23 -10.09 -15.29
CA LEU A 126 -43.34 -9.00 -14.33
C LEU A 126 -43.21 -7.63 -15.03
N PRO A 127 -43.92 -6.58 -14.55
CA PRO A 127 -43.95 -5.28 -15.21
C PRO A 127 -42.64 -4.48 -15.00
N PRO A 128 -42.30 -3.57 -15.94
CA PRO A 128 -41.06 -2.79 -15.91
C PRO A 128 -41.24 -1.53 -15.06
N GLY A 129 -40.28 -1.23 -14.18
CA GLY A 129 -40.22 0.07 -13.51
C GLY A 129 -39.61 0.16 -12.11
N SER A 130 -39.14 -0.93 -11.50
CA SER A 130 -38.48 -0.84 -10.18
C SER A 130 -36.97 -0.66 -10.33
N ALA A 131 -36.41 0.37 -9.68
CA ALA A 131 -35.02 0.34 -9.24
C ALA A 131 -34.78 -1.05 -8.65
N ARG A 132 -33.86 -1.85 -9.24
CA ARG A 132 -33.72 -3.28 -8.94
C ARG A 132 -33.71 -3.42 -7.42
N ALA A 133 -34.84 -3.92 -6.90
CA ALA A 133 -35.00 -4.19 -5.48
C ALA A 133 -33.79 -5.02 -5.08
N ALA A 134 -33.10 -4.55 -4.05
CA ALA A 134 -32.04 -5.34 -3.46
C ALA A 134 -32.50 -6.78 -3.31
N CYS A 135 -31.63 -7.74 -3.65
CA CYS A 135 -31.96 -9.16 -3.54
C CYS A 135 -32.58 -9.43 -2.17
N PRO A 136 -33.86 -9.88 -2.08
CA PRO A 136 -34.52 -10.08 -0.80
C PRO A 136 -33.74 -11.06 0.09
N ALA A 137 -33.03 -12.02 -0.53
CA ALA A 137 -32.16 -12.97 0.16
C ALA A 137 -30.96 -12.33 0.88
N CYS A 138 -30.54 -11.11 0.50
CA CYS A 138 -29.42 -10.40 1.12
C CYS A 138 -29.85 -9.32 2.11
N GLU A 139 -31.16 -9.14 2.33
CA GLU A 139 -31.70 -8.08 3.18
C GLU A 139 -31.31 -8.26 4.65
N SER A 140 -31.30 -9.50 5.15
CA SER A 140 -30.86 -9.82 6.51
C SER A 140 -29.39 -9.49 6.76
N THR A 141 -28.49 -9.81 5.83
CA THR A 141 -27.07 -9.46 5.92
C THR A 141 -26.87 -7.94 5.87
N ARG A 142 -27.65 -7.23 5.06
CA ARG A 142 -27.60 -5.76 5.02
C ARG A 142 -28.06 -5.14 6.33
N ALA A 143 -29.16 -5.63 6.91
CA ALA A 143 -29.65 -5.16 8.20
C ALA A 143 -28.62 -5.41 9.32
N ALA A 144 -27.98 -6.60 9.34
CA ALA A 144 -26.92 -6.92 10.27
C ALA A 144 -25.70 -5.98 10.12
N LEU A 145 -25.27 -5.70 8.90
CA LEU A 145 -24.19 -4.76 8.63
C LEU A 145 -24.51 -3.33 9.10
N ALA A 146 -25.74 -2.86 8.86
CA ALA A 146 -26.18 -1.55 9.33
C ALA A 146 -26.18 -1.45 10.86
N ALA A 147 -26.67 -2.49 11.55
CA ALA A 147 -26.64 -2.56 13.01
C ALA A 147 -25.20 -2.52 13.55
N LYS A 148 -24.28 -3.29 12.96
CA LYS A 148 -22.87 -3.33 13.36
C LYS A 148 -22.13 -2.02 13.12
N ARG A 149 -22.40 -1.33 12.02
CA ARG A 149 -21.88 0.04 11.79
C ARG A 149 -22.37 1.03 12.86
N GLY A 150 -23.62 0.91 13.31
CA GLY A 150 -24.15 1.72 14.41
C GLY A 150 -23.52 1.40 15.76
N GLU A 151 -23.17 0.14 16.04
CA GLU A 151 -22.39 -0.25 17.21
C GLU A 151 -20.96 0.32 17.14
N LEU A 152 -20.26 0.12 16.03
CA LEU A 152 -18.90 0.60 15.83
C LEU A 152 -18.79 2.12 16.05
N SER A 153 -19.70 2.89 15.44
CA SER A 153 -19.71 4.36 15.59
C SER A 153 -19.90 4.80 17.05
N ARG A 154 -20.76 4.10 17.82
CA ARG A 154 -20.95 4.40 19.25
C ARG A 154 -19.69 4.13 20.07
N GLU A 155 -19.02 3.01 19.82
CA GLU A 155 -17.80 2.63 20.55
C GLU A 155 -16.60 3.52 20.19
N GLN A 156 -16.49 3.95 18.92
CA GLN A 156 -15.50 4.94 18.48
C GLN A 156 -15.70 6.29 19.19
N ASN A 157 -16.94 6.79 19.26
CA ASN A 157 -17.25 8.01 20.01
C ASN A 157 -16.91 7.90 21.51
N GLN A 158 -17.11 6.72 22.11
CA GLN A 158 -16.71 6.45 23.50
C GLN A 158 -15.19 6.45 23.66
N LEU A 159 -14.45 5.82 22.74
CA LEU A 159 -12.99 5.80 22.75
C LEU A 159 -12.42 7.23 22.62
N ASP A 160 -12.98 8.06 21.75
CA ASP A 160 -12.56 9.45 21.58
C ASP A 160 -12.88 10.29 22.83
N THR A 161 -14.02 10.05 23.48
CA THR A 161 -14.35 10.68 24.76
C THR A 161 -13.35 10.28 25.84
N LEU A 162 -12.95 9.00 25.91
CA LEU A 162 -11.91 8.55 26.85
C LEU A 162 -10.56 9.22 26.55
N ARG A 163 -10.13 9.27 25.29
CA ARG A 163 -8.88 9.96 24.89
C ARG A 163 -8.89 11.43 25.31
N LYS A 164 -10.02 12.12 25.11
CA LYS A 164 -10.17 13.52 25.51
C LYS A 164 -10.09 13.68 27.03
N ASN A 165 -10.81 12.87 27.79
CA ASN A 165 -10.76 12.89 29.25
C ASN A 165 -9.35 12.61 29.80
N PHE A 166 -8.62 11.67 29.18
CA PHE A 166 -7.23 11.40 29.55
C PHE A 166 -6.33 12.61 29.30
N THR A 167 -6.50 13.25 28.15
CA THR A 167 -5.74 14.44 27.76
C THR A 167 -6.02 15.60 28.73
N ASP A 168 -7.29 15.80 29.09
CA ASP A 168 -7.68 16.84 30.06
C ASP A 168 -7.10 16.58 31.45
N VAL A 169 -7.07 15.31 31.90
CA VAL A 169 -6.47 14.93 33.18
C VAL A 169 -4.95 15.08 33.18
N THR A 170 -4.28 14.82 32.05
CA THR A 170 -2.81 14.85 31.96
C THR A 170 -2.24 16.24 31.63
N ILE A 171 -2.97 17.08 30.88
CA ILE A 171 -2.48 18.39 30.43
C ILE A 171 -2.91 19.54 31.34
N ASN A 172 -4.13 19.51 31.91
CA ASN A 172 -4.65 20.63 32.70
C ASN A 172 -4.35 20.54 34.21
N GLN A 173 -3.65 19.50 34.66
CA GLN A 173 -3.16 19.47 36.03
C GLN A 173 -1.90 20.31 36.14
N ASP A 174 -1.97 21.33 37.00
CA ASP A 174 -0.88 22.23 37.36
C ASP A 174 0.43 21.45 37.52
N ARG A 175 1.46 21.78 36.73
CA ARG A 175 2.72 21.01 36.57
C ARG A 175 3.56 20.90 37.85
N ARG A 176 3.05 21.39 38.97
CA ARG A 176 3.65 21.18 40.28
C ARG A 176 3.43 19.71 40.65
N VAL A 177 4.50 18.94 40.50
CA VAL A 177 4.56 17.56 40.99
C VAL A 177 4.23 17.62 42.49
N PRO A 178 3.16 16.95 42.95
CA PRO A 178 2.88 16.88 44.38
C PRO A 178 4.08 16.21 45.08
N ASP A 179 4.65 16.86 46.09
CA ASP A 179 5.79 16.31 46.85
C ASP A 179 5.39 15.11 47.74
N ASP A 180 4.09 14.81 47.82
CA ASP A 180 3.55 13.71 48.61
C ASP A 180 3.63 12.37 47.82
N PRO A 181 4.41 11.38 48.31
CA PRO A 181 4.57 10.08 47.66
C PRO A 181 3.27 9.26 47.58
N GLU A 182 2.29 9.47 48.47
CA GLU A 182 1.00 8.78 48.39
C GLU A 182 0.16 9.30 47.22
N ILE A 183 0.20 10.61 46.97
CA ILE A 183 -0.49 11.24 45.84
C ILE A 183 0.12 10.76 44.52
N ILE A 184 1.44 10.62 44.44
CA ILE A 184 2.13 10.07 43.26
C ILE A 184 1.70 8.62 43.01
N ARG A 185 1.68 7.76 44.04
CA ARG A 185 1.24 6.37 43.91
C ARG A 185 -0.21 6.26 43.45
N ALA A 186 -1.11 7.07 44.03
CA ALA A 186 -2.52 7.10 43.63
C ALA A 186 -2.69 7.52 42.17
N ARG A 187 -1.90 8.50 41.69
CA ARG A 187 -1.91 8.91 40.27
C ARG A 187 -1.40 7.81 39.34
N ILE A 188 -0.33 7.12 39.70
CA ILE A 188 0.19 5.99 38.91
C ILE A 188 -0.87 4.89 38.78
N ILE A 189 -1.53 4.52 39.87
CA ILE A 189 -2.61 3.51 39.86
C ILE A 189 -3.77 3.98 38.97
N ALA A 190 -4.18 5.25 39.08
CA ALA A 190 -5.25 5.79 38.25
C ALA A 190 -4.90 5.80 36.75
N VAL A 191 -3.67 6.17 36.39
CA VAL A 191 -3.18 6.11 34.99
C VAL A 191 -3.17 4.67 34.49
N GLN A 192 -2.67 3.72 35.27
CA GLN A 192 -2.66 2.30 34.89
C GLN A 192 -4.07 1.74 34.68
N GLN A 193 -5.02 2.07 35.56
CA GLN A 193 -6.43 1.68 35.39
C GLN A 193 -7.03 2.29 34.11
N PHE A 194 -6.70 3.55 33.82
CA PHE A 194 -7.15 4.23 32.61
C PHE A 194 -6.56 3.60 31.34
N GLU A 195 -5.26 3.28 31.35
CA GLU A 195 -4.60 2.58 30.24
C GLU A 195 -5.23 1.21 29.97
N GLN A 196 -5.58 0.45 31.01
CA GLN A 196 -6.28 -0.83 30.86
C GLN A 196 -7.67 -0.65 30.24
N LEU A 197 -8.41 0.38 30.66
CA LEU A 197 -9.71 0.72 30.06
C LEU A 197 -9.57 1.10 28.58
N MET A 198 -8.57 1.92 28.25
CA MET A 198 -8.25 2.32 26.87
C MET A 198 -7.90 1.13 25.99
N ARG A 199 -7.09 0.18 26.49
CA ARG A 199 -6.75 -1.04 25.76
C ARG A 199 -7.99 -1.88 25.49
N THR A 200 -8.80 -2.12 26.52
CA THR A 200 -10.05 -2.89 26.40
C THR A 200 -11.01 -2.26 25.40
N GLN A 201 -11.15 -0.94 25.42
CA GLN A 201 -12.01 -0.21 24.50
C GLN A 201 -11.46 -0.23 23.07
N THR A 202 -10.14 -0.11 22.90
CA THR A 202 -9.48 -0.22 21.59
C THR A 202 -9.67 -1.61 20.99
N ASP A 203 -9.49 -2.67 21.78
CA ASP A 203 -9.71 -4.06 21.34
C ASP A 203 -11.16 -4.30 20.90
N LYS A 204 -12.13 -3.70 21.61
CA LYS A 204 -13.55 -3.77 21.26
C LYS A 204 -13.86 -3.08 19.93
N VAL A 205 -13.28 -1.89 19.69
CA VAL A 205 -13.40 -1.18 18.40
C VAL A 205 -12.80 -2.02 17.27
N ASN A 206 -11.57 -2.52 17.44
CA ASN A 206 -10.89 -3.35 16.45
C ASN A 206 -11.70 -4.61 16.09
N LYS A 207 -12.30 -5.26 17.10
CA LYS A 207 -13.18 -6.42 16.88
C LYS A 207 -14.43 -6.06 16.08
N LEU A 208 -15.09 -4.96 16.38
CA LEU A 208 -16.28 -4.50 15.65
C LEU A 208 -15.96 -4.08 14.21
N GLU A 209 -14.78 -3.50 13.98
CA GLU A 209 -14.30 -3.19 12.63
C GLU A 209 -14.15 -4.48 11.80
N GLN A 210 -13.52 -5.51 12.38
CA GLN A 210 -13.37 -6.81 11.74
C GLN A 210 -14.73 -7.46 11.44
N GLU A 211 -15.66 -7.49 12.40
CA GLU A 211 -17.03 -8.02 12.19
C GLU A 211 -17.79 -7.26 11.09
N THR A 212 -17.61 -5.94 11.01
CA THR A 212 -18.21 -5.09 9.98
C THR A 212 -17.65 -5.40 8.59
N GLN A 213 -16.33 -5.59 8.49
CA GLN A 213 -15.67 -5.99 7.24
C GLN A 213 -16.13 -7.39 6.80
N ASP A 214 -16.28 -8.34 7.72
CA ASP A 214 -16.78 -9.68 7.43
C ASP A 214 -18.21 -9.66 6.87
N LEU A 215 -19.11 -8.91 7.49
CA LEU A 215 -20.49 -8.75 7.01
C LEU A 215 -20.56 -8.05 5.65
N GLN A 216 -19.66 -7.08 5.41
CA GLN A 216 -19.55 -6.44 4.10
C GLN A 216 -19.15 -7.46 3.03
N ARG A 217 -18.13 -8.30 3.29
CA ARG A 217 -17.71 -9.38 2.40
C ARG A 217 -18.85 -10.38 2.13
N GLN A 218 -19.61 -10.74 3.15
CA GLN A 218 -20.78 -11.62 3.00
C GLN A 218 -21.88 -10.99 2.15
N LEU A 219 -22.16 -9.69 2.35
CA LEU A 219 -23.14 -8.96 1.56
C LEU A 219 -22.72 -8.89 0.08
N ASP A 220 -21.44 -8.63 -0.19
CA ASP A 220 -20.91 -8.58 -1.55
C ASP A 220 -20.99 -9.94 -2.23
N ALA A 221 -20.62 -11.02 -1.52
CA ALA A 221 -20.79 -12.39 -2.02
C ALA A 221 -22.26 -12.75 -2.28
N CYS A 222 -23.18 -12.30 -1.42
CA CYS A 222 -24.62 -12.51 -1.60
C CYS A 222 -25.13 -11.75 -2.84
N ASN A 223 -24.74 -10.48 -2.98
CA ASN A 223 -25.09 -9.67 -4.16
C ASN A 223 -24.55 -10.29 -5.45
N LEU A 224 -23.33 -10.83 -5.44
CA LEU A 224 -22.75 -11.57 -6.58
C LEU A 224 -23.60 -12.78 -6.99
N ARG A 225 -24.10 -13.56 -6.02
CA ARG A 225 -24.98 -14.70 -6.30
C ARG A 225 -26.30 -14.26 -6.91
N CYS A 226 -26.89 -13.18 -6.39
CA CYS A 226 -28.15 -12.65 -6.93
C CYS A 226 -27.98 -11.89 -8.25
N ALA A 227 -26.77 -11.40 -8.53
CA ALA A 227 -26.45 -10.68 -9.76
C ALA A 227 -26.16 -11.61 -10.92
N GLN A 228 -26.06 -12.94 -10.74
CA GLN A 228 -25.89 -13.88 -11.85
C GLN A 228 -27.05 -13.70 -12.83
N PRO A 229 -26.80 -13.08 -13.99
CA PRO A 229 -27.83 -12.96 -14.99
C PRO A 229 -27.98 -14.35 -15.62
N GLN A 230 -29.20 -14.79 -15.86
CA GLN A 230 -29.43 -15.68 -16.99
C GLN A 230 -29.19 -14.87 -18.28
N GLN A 231 -27.93 -14.51 -18.57
CA GLN A 231 -27.56 -13.81 -19.80
C GLN A 231 -27.08 -14.86 -20.80
N SER A 232 -27.92 -15.12 -21.79
CA SER A 232 -27.60 -15.91 -22.99
C SER A 232 -26.74 -15.10 -23.98
N GLY A 233 -25.62 -14.52 -23.52
CA GLY A 233 -24.71 -13.71 -24.33
C GLY A 233 -23.27 -13.72 -23.80
N CYS A 234 -22.31 -13.37 -24.65
CA CYS A 234 -20.90 -13.29 -24.26
C CYS A 234 -20.72 -12.31 -23.08
N SER A 235 -20.00 -12.72 -22.05
CA SER A 235 -19.58 -11.86 -20.93
C SER A 235 -18.09 -12.00 -20.72
N PHE A 236 -17.44 -10.91 -20.31
CA PHE A 236 -16.02 -10.99 -19.99
C PHE A 236 -15.84 -11.85 -18.73
N PRO A 237 -14.85 -12.77 -18.71
CA PRO A 237 -14.51 -13.46 -17.48
C PRO A 237 -14.08 -12.44 -16.41
N PRO A 238 -14.32 -12.69 -15.11
CA PRO A 238 -13.81 -11.82 -14.06
C PRO A 238 -12.28 -11.65 -14.18
N PRO A 239 -11.74 -10.42 -14.08
CA PRO A 239 -10.30 -10.23 -14.13
C PRO A 239 -9.66 -10.92 -12.91
N LYS A 240 -8.53 -11.61 -13.13
CA LYS A 240 -7.84 -12.37 -12.09
C LYS A 240 -6.66 -11.56 -11.55
N PRO A 241 -6.36 -11.62 -10.24
CA PRO A 241 -5.10 -11.11 -9.70
C PRO A 241 -3.87 -11.64 -10.46
N ILE A 242 -2.86 -10.79 -10.63
CA ILE A 242 -1.54 -11.17 -11.16
C ILE A 242 -0.61 -11.43 -9.97
N THR A 243 0.08 -12.56 -9.97
CA THR A 243 1.18 -12.83 -9.03
C THR A 243 2.46 -12.19 -9.57
N ILE A 244 3.01 -11.23 -8.83
CA ILE A 244 4.26 -10.52 -9.19
C ILE A 244 5.47 -11.36 -8.79
N GLY A 245 5.47 -11.91 -7.57
CA GLY A 245 6.57 -12.73 -7.07
C GLY A 245 6.76 -12.64 -5.55
N PRO A 246 7.87 -13.17 -5.01
CA PRO A 246 8.16 -13.15 -3.58
C PRO A 246 8.20 -11.74 -2.98
N ARG A 247 7.70 -11.59 -1.74
CA ARG A 247 7.61 -10.28 -1.07
C ARG A 247 8.95 -9.61 -0.80
N ASP A 248 9.97 -10.36 -0.44
CA ASP A 248 11.32 -9.85 -0.18
C ASP A 248 11.99 -9.25 -1.43
N GLN A 249 11.61 -9.71 -2.62
CA GLN A 249 12.07 -9.20 -3.90
C GLN A 249 11.25 -8.02 -4.41
N PHE A 250 9.92 -8.14 -4.42
CA PHE A 250 9.03 -7.19 -5.12
C PHE A 250 8.15 -6.33 -4.21
N GLY A 251 8.03 -6.69 -2.92
CA GLY A 251 7.12 -6.08 -1.96
C GLY A 251 7.81 -5.13 -0.99
N GLU A 252 7.14 -4.90 0.15
CA GLU A 252 7.68 -4.07 1.22
C GLU A 252 8.79 -4.83 1.96
N LYS A 253 10.03 -4.31 1.93
CA LYS A 253 11.11 -4.82 2.79
C LYS A 253 10.84 -4.42 4.24
N SER A 254 11.08 -5.33 5.18
CA SER A 254 11.08 -5.00 6.61
C SER A 254 12.14 -3.94 6.91
N ILE A 255 11.85 -3.05 7.86
CA ILE A 255 12.72 -1.92 8.25
C ILE A 255 14.16 -2.37 8.57
N GLY A 256 14.34 -3.60 9.09
CA GLY A 256 15.66 -4.19 9.35
C GLY A 256 16.52 -4.42 8.11
N GLN A 257 15.95 -4.54 6.92
CA GLN A 257 16.67 -4.60 5.65
C GLN A 257 16.74 -3.25 4.91
N LYS A 258 15.98 -2.23 5.33
CA LYS A 258 15.97 -0.89 4.69
C LYS A 258 17.30 -0.14 4.90
N ILE A 259 18.04 -0.44 5.97
CA ILE A 259 19.27 0.28 6.35
C ILE A 259 20.53 -0.33 5.69
N GLY A 260 20.51 -1.60 5.31
CA GLY A 260 21.71 -2.32 4.84
C GLY A 260 22.03 -2.21 3.35
N GLU A 261 21.06 -1.96 2.46
CA GLU A 261 21.25 -2.21 1.01
C GLU A 261 20.81 -1.10 0.05
N LYS A 262 20.10 -0.04 0.46
CA LYS A 262 19.33 0.75 -0.54
C LYS A 262 19.16 2.26 -0.30
N ALA A 263 20.22 2.94 0.15
CA ALA A 263 20.33 4.39 -0.08
C ALA A 263 21.03 4.74 -1.42
N GLN A 264 21.78 3.80 -2.02
CA GLN A 264 22.67 4.09 -3.14
C GLN A 264 22.15 3.62 -4.52
N GLY A 265 21.27 2.60 -4.57
CA GLY A 265 20.79 2.03 -5.83
C GLY A 265 19.45 2.57 -6.35
N MET A 266 18.58 3.06 -5.46
CA MET A 266 17.18 3.37 -5.82
C MET A 266 16.99 4.83 -6.29
N LEU A 267 17.90 5.75 -5.92
CA LEU A 267 17.98 7.09 -6.52
C LEU A 267 19.05 7.19 -7.64
N GLY A 268 20.10 6.37 -7.59
CA GLY A 268 21.29 6.55 -8.44
C GLY A 268 21.10 6.19 -9.93
N GLY A 269 20.24 5.22 -10.26
CA GLY A 269 20.08 4.74 -11.64
C GLY A 269 19.14 5.56 -12.52
N MET A 270 18.16 6.24 -11.92
CA MET A 270 17.07 6.89 -12.66
C MET A 270 17.19 8.42 -12.67
N LEU A 271 17.75 9.02 -11.62
CA LEU A 271 17.99 10.48 -11.57
C LEU A 271 19.30 10.89 -12.24
N GLY A 272 20.29 9.99 -12.33
CA GLY A 272 21.61 10.30 -12.90
C GLY A 272 21.65 10.50 -14.42
N GLY A 273 20.65 10.00 -15.16
CA GLY A 273 20.63 10.05 -16.63
C GLY A 273 19.73 11.13 -17.25
N MET A 274 18.63 11.49 -16.59
CA MET A 274 17.63 12.43 -17.13
C MET A 274 17.55 13.77 -16.39
N PHE A 275 18.16 13.86 -15.19
CA PHE A 275 18.20 15.08 -14.36
C PHE A 275 19.64 15.54 -14.12
N GLY A 276 20.51 15.43 -15.15
CA GLY A 276 21.93 15.83 -15.14
C GLY A 276 22.18 17.34 -15.01
N GLY A 277 21.39 18.04 -14.21
CA GLY A 277 21.56 19.43 -13.83
C GLY A 277 20.99 19.66 -12.43
N ALA A 278 21.87 19.65 -11.43
CA ALA A 278 21.67 20.23 -10.10
C ALA A 278 20.55 19.66 -9.21
N ILE A 279 20.70 18.42 -8.73
CA ILE A 279 20.23 18.08 -7.37
C ILE A 279 21.37 18.42 -6.41
N GLY A 280 21.50 19.72 -6.13
CA GLY A 280 22.38 20.24 -5.09
C GLY A 280 21.74 20.01 -3.73
N LEU A 281 21.98 18.84 -3.12
CA LEU A 281 21.79 18.63 -1.69
C LEU A 281 22.93 19.35 -0.95
N GLY A 282 22.86 20.69 -0.89
CA GLY A 282 23.82 21.49 -0.14
C GLY A 282 23.74 22.98 -0.46
N GLY A 283 23.37 23.78 0.53
CA GLY A 283 23.58 25.23 0.52
C GLY A 283 22.31 26.05 0.64
N GLY A 284 22.05 26.55 1.86
CA GLY A 284 21.05 27.60 2.06
C GLY A 284 21.48 28.92 1.42
N GLY A 285 20.51 29.67 0.92
CA GLY A 285 20.71 31.04 0.45
C GLY A 285 19.65 31.50 -0.53
N ASN A 286 18.67 32.25 -0.01
CA ASN A 286 17.83 33.27 -0.63
C ASN A 286 17.40 33.13 -2.12
N ASP A 287 16.08 33.10 -2.31
CA ASP A 287 15.37 33.62 -3.49
C ASP A 287 15.80 33.10 -4.87
N ALA A 288 16.14 31.81 -4.97
CA ALA A 288 16.06 31.09 -6.24
C ALA A 288 14.72 30.34 -6.28
N SER A 289 13.79 30.87 -7.08
CA SER A 289 12.49 30.28 -7.36
C SER A 289 12.57 28.76 -7.50
N ASN A 290 11.72 28.06 -6.75
CA ASN A 290 11.36 26.65 -6.90
C ASN A 290 11.04 26.33 -8.38
N ALA A 291 12.06 26.04 -9.19
CA ALA A 291 11.87 25.48 -10.51
C ALA A 291 11.42 24.03 -10.31
N ARG A 292 10.12 23.86 -10.06
CA ARG A 292 9.48 22.56 -10.13
C ARG A 292 9.78 21.98 -11.51
N PRO A 293 10.18 20.71 -11.64
CA PRO A 293 10.19 20.05 -12.94
C PRO A 293 8.86 20.31 -13.64
N ASP A 294 8.88 20.60 -14.95
CA ASP A 294 7.64 20.82 -15.70
C ASP A 294 6.73 19.61 -15.48
N GLU A 295 5.59 19.86 -14.82
CA GLU A 295 4.58 18.85 -14.58
C GLU A 295 3.95 18.50 -15.92
N VAL A 296 3.89 17.21 -16.27
CA VAL A 296 3.02 16.75 -17.34
C VAL A 296 1.59 16.86 -16.82
N PRO A 297 0.79 17.86 -17.26
CA PRO A 297 -0.51 18.09 -16.68
C PRO A 297 -1.41 16.89 -16.98
N ASP A 298 -2.10 16.38 -15.97
CA ASP A 298 -3.12 15.36 -16.18
C ASP A 298 -4.33 15.99 -16.90
N PRO A 299 -4.59 15.62 -18.17
CA PRO A 299 -5.70 16.20 -18.92
C PRO A 299 -7.06 15.74 -18.39
N VAL A 300 -7.10 14.70 -17.54
CA VAL A 300 -8.31 14.12 -16.98
C VAL A 300 -8.59 14.72 -15.61
N LYS A 301 -9.34 15.82 -15.57
CA LYS A 301 -9.66 16.52 -14.31
C LYS A 301 -10.71 15.78 -13.48
N ASP A 302 -11.75 15.27 -14.14
CA ASP A 302 -12.87 14.61 -13.49
C ASP A 302 -12.61 13.10 -13.39
N LYS A 303 -12.30 12.61 -12.19
CA LYS A 303 -12.08 11.19 -11.91
C LYS A 303 -13.11 10.65 -10.94
N GLN A 304 -13.65 9.48 -11.25
CA GLN A 304 -14.60 8.76 -10.40
C GLN A 304 -13.85 7.84 -9.44
N LEU A 305 -14.28 7.79 -8.18
CA LEU A 305 -13.69 6.93 -7.15
C LEU A 305 -14.33 5.54 -7.17
N PHE A 306 -13.51 4.50 -7.27
CA PHE A 306 -13.90 3.10 -7.19
C PHE A 306 -13.15 2.41 -6.06
N ARG A 307 -13.80 1.45 -5.40
CA ARG A 307 -13.19 0.64 -4.33
C ARG A 307 -13.06 -0.80 -4.80
N GLY A 308 -11.90 -1.41 -4.53
CA GLY A 308 -11.65 -2.80 -4.89
C GLY A 308 -12.58 -3.74 -4.11
N VAL A 309 -13.09 -4.78 -4.76
CA VAL A 309 -13.95 -5.76 -4.10
C VAL A 309 -13.08 -6.57 -3.12
N GLY A 310 -13.34 -6.40 -1.81
CA GLY A 310 -12.63 -7.14 -0.76
C GLY A 310 -11.20 -6.68 -0.49
N ALA A 311 -10.78 -5.53 -1.03
CA ALA A 311 -9.44 -4.95 -0.82
C ALA A 311 -9.53 -3.55 -0.20
N GLU A 312 -8.49 -3.15 0.55
CA GLU A 312 -8.32 -1.79 1.08
C GLU A 312 -7.86 -0.78 0.02
N THR A 313 -7.89 -1.17 -1.26
CA THR A 313 -7.43 -0.35 -2.38
C THR A 313 -8.58 0.43 -2.98
N SER A 314 -8.40 1.74 -3.13
CA SER A 314 -9.34 2.64 -3.81
C SER A 314 -8.63 3.40 -4.93
N LEU A 315 -9.31 3.54 -6.07
CA LEU A 315 -8.75 4.10 -7.30
C LEU A 315 -9.68 5.19 -7.83
N ARG A 316 -9.15 6.38 -8.08
CA ARG A 316 -9.79 7.39 -8.89
C ARG A 316 -9.40 7.19 -10.35
N ILE A 317 -10.37 7.04 -11.24
CA ILE A 317 -10.11 6.89 -12.68
C ILE A 317 -11.01 7.82 -13.48
N GLY A 318 -10.45 8.38 -14.54
CA GLY A 318 -11.19 9.08 -15.58
C GLY A 318 -10.62 8.77 -16.96
N ALA A 319 -11.36 9.19 -17.97
CA ALA A 319 -11.02 8.89 -19.35
C ALA A 319 -11.41 10.06 -20.26
N VAL A 320 -10.54 10.41 -21.21
CA VAL A 320 -10.79 11.44 -22.22
C VAL A 320 -10.36 10.95 -23.59
N PRO A 321 -10.99 11.40 -24.67
CA PRO A 321 -10.47 11.20 -26.02
C PRO A 321 -9.05 11.75 -26.13
N ASP A 322 -8.16 11.01 -26.79
CA ASP A 322 -6.81 11.46 -27.13
C ASP A 322 -6.78 11.95 -28.57
N PRO A 323 -6.84 13.27 -28.82
CA PRO A 323 -6.89 13.81 -30.19
C PRO A 323 -5.59 13.59 -30.95
N THR A 324 -4.48 13.34 -30.25
CA THR A 324 -3.16 13.18 -30.88
C THR A 324 -2.93 11.78 -31.45
N LYS A 325 -3.65 10.78 -30.93
CA LYS A 325 -3.49 9.36 -31.28
C LYS A 325 -4.77 8.70 -31.82
N ASP A 326 -5.81 9.50 -32.05
CA ASP A 326 -7.16 9.02 -32.43
C ASP A 326 -7.60 7.84 -31.55
N GLY A 327 -7.64 8.09 -30.25
CA GLY A 327 -7.77 7.02 -29.27
C GLY A 327 -8.33 7.48 -27.93
N LEU A 328 -8.07 6.68 -26.89
CA LEU A 328 -8.46 6.96 -25.52
C LEU A 328 -7.25 7.20 -24.65
N ARG A 329 -7.33 8.22 -23.79
CA ARG A 329 -6.42 8.39 -22.66
C ARG A 329 -7.15 8.10 -21.37
N LEU A 330 -6.68 7.11 -20.63
CA LEU A 330 -7.07 6.86 -19.25
C LEU A 330 -6.13 7.60 -18.31
N SER A 331 -6.65 8.05 -17.18
CA SER A 331 -5.85 8.51 -16.04
C SER A 331 -6.36 7.84 -14.77
N ALA A 332 -5.44 7.22 -14.03
CA ALA A 332 -5.70 6.48 -12.82
C ALA A 332 -4.83 7.02 -11.67
N TYR A 333 -5.46 7.26 -10.53
CA TYR A 333 -4.81 7.70 -9.29
C TYR A 333 -5.21 6.79 -8.14
N ILE A 334 -4.24 6.20 -7.45
CA ILE A 334 -4.44 5.36 -6.27
C ILE A 334 -4.68 6.27 -5.07
N GLU A 335 -5.94 6.38 -4.65
CA GLU A 335 -6.35 7.16 -3.48
C GLU A 335 -5.86 6.45 -2.21
N ASP A 336 -6.26 5.18 -2.02
CA ASP A 336 -5.82 4.32 -0.93
C ASP A 336 -5.28 3.00 -1.45
N SER A 337 -4.29 2.44 -0.76
CA SER A 337 -3.79 1.08 -1.00
C SER A 337 -3.05 0.56 0.23
N ALA A 338 -3.30 -0.70 0.57
CA ALA A 338 -2.57 -1.37 1.64
C ALA A 338 -1.07 -1.42 1.32
N SER A 339 -0.25 -0.97 2.29
CA SER A 339 1.20 -0.82 2.14
C SER A 339 1.65 -0.06 0.89
N LYS A 340 0.97 1.03 0.51
CA LYS A 340 1.44 1.95 -0.55
C LYS A 340 1.71 1.25 -1.89
N GLY A 341 0.79 0.37 -2.29
CA GLY A 341 0.77 -0.27 -3.61
C GLY A 341 0.77 0.72 -4.78
N VAL A 342 1.17 0.23 -5.95
CA VAL A 342 1.39 1.02 -7.19
C VAL A 342 0.60 0.42 -8.35
N VAL A 343 0.41 1.19 -9.43
CA VAL A 343 -0.18 0.63 -10.65
C VAL A 343 0.82 -0.32 -11.30
N HIS A 344 0.48 -1.61 -11.34
CA HIS A 344 1.27 -2.67 -11.93
C HIS A 344 1.10 -2.74 -13.45
N SER A 345 -0.14 -2.69 -13.94
CA SER A 345 -0.45 -2.70 -15.37
C SER A 345 -1.79 -2.03 -15.64
N ILE A 346 -1.93 -1.52 -16.86
CA ILE A 346 -3.19 -1.04 -17.45
C ILE A 346 -3.26 -1.69 -18.82
N HIS A 347 -4.35 -2.37 -19.14
CA HIS A 347 -4.57 -2.95 -20.47
C HIS A 347 -6.04 -2.86 -20.88
N ARG A 348 -6.27 -2.92 -22.19
CA ARG A 348 -7.60 -2.99 -22.82
C ARG A 348 -7.90 -4.44 -23.16
N GLU A 349 -9.12 -4.85 -22.88
CA GLU A 349 -9.66 -6.15 -23.27
C GLU A 349 -10.85 -5.93 -24.22
N THR A 350 -10.82 -6.59 -25.37
CA THR A 350 -11.90 -6.56 -26.35
C THR A 350 -12.45 -7.97 -26.54
N MET A 351 -13.78 -8.12 -26.59
CA MET A 351 -14.43 -9.41 -26.78
C MET A 351 -15.13 -9.47 -28.13
N ASP A 352 -14.77 -10.47 -28.94
CA ASP A 352 -15.36 -10.70 -30.25
C ASP A 352 -16.75 -11.38 -30.15
N GLN A 353 -17.37 -11.63 -31.32
CA GLN A 353 -18.68 -12.28 -31.40
C GLN A 353 -18.65 -13.76 -30.99
N ASN A 354 -17.48 -14.39 -30.92
CA ASN A 354 -17.27 -15.76 -30.47
C ASN A 354 -16.92 -15.84 -28.97
N CYS A 355 -17.09 -14.73 -28.25
CA CYS A 355 -16.72 -14.58 -26.83
C CYS A 355 -15.22 -14.75 -26.55
N LYS A 356 -14.36 -14.59 -27.56
CA LYS A 356 -12.90 -14.60 -27.37
C LYS A 356 -12.44 -13.22 -26.91
N VAL A 357 -11.63 -13.19 -25.86
CA VAL A 357 -11.04 -11.97 -25.33
C VAL A 357 -9.64 -11.78 -25.94
N ASP A 358 -9.44 -10.63 -26.58
CA ASP A 358 -8.14 -10.15 -27.02
C ASP A 358 -7.65 -9.03 -26.09
N TYR A 359 -6.33 -8.96 -25.91
CA TYR A 359 -5.66 -8.05 -24.97
C TYR A 359 -4.78 -7.07 -25.73
N GLN A 360 -4.88 -5.79 -25.40
CA GLN A 360 -4.07 -4.71 -25.96
C GLN A 360 -3.41 -3.90 -24.84
N MET A 361 -2.08 -3.76 -24.90
CA MET A 361 -1.33 -2.85 -24.03
C MET A 361 -1.44 -1.40 -24.55
N PRO A 362 -1.28 -0.39 -23.69
CA PRO A 362 -1.24 1.00 -24.13
C PRO A 362 -0.04 1.25 -25.05
N SER A 363 -0.10 2.31 -25.87
CA SER A 363 1.04 2.79 -26.64
C SER A 363 1.99 3.62 -25.78
N ASP A 364 1.45 4.38 -24.83
CA ASP A 364 2.19 5.33 -24.02
C ASP A 364 1.68 5.27 -22.57
N TYR A 365 2.61 5.29 -21.60
CA TYR A 365 2.32 5.59 -20.20
C TYR A 365 2.68 7.04 -19.89
N TRP A 366 1.81 7.69 -19.13
CA TRP A 366 1.96 9.08 -18.71
C TRP A 366 2.16 9.10 -17.20
N LEU A 367 3.32 9.52 -16.76
CA LEU A 367 3.60 9.72 -15.36
C LEU A 367 3.28 11.16 -15.00
N TYR A 368 2.12 11.39 -14.39
CA TYR A 368 1.70 12.74 -14.03
C TYR A 368 2.50 13.25 -12.82
N GLU A 369 2.63 12.44 -11.76
CA GLU A 369 3.32 12.86 -10.52
C GLU A 369 3.99 11.67 -9.83
N ILE A 370 5.27 11.83 -9.45
CA ILE A 370 5.94 11.01 -8.42
C ILE A 370 6.27 11.89 -7.23
N TRP A 371 5.82 11.48 -6.05
CA TRP A 371 6.15 12.12 -4.78
C TRP A 371 7.03 11.21 -3.93
N LEU A 372 8.12 11.76 -3.39
CA LEU A 372 8.85 11.23 -2.25
C LEU A 372 8.21 11.77 -0.98
N GLU A 373 7.52 10.91 -0.25
CA GLU A 373 7.09 11.21 1.12
C GLU A 373 8.15 10.64 2.08
N TRP A 374 8.65 11.47 3.01
CA TRP A 374 9.58 11.02 4.04
C TRP A 374 9.13 11.47 5.42
N SER A 375 9.42 10.65 6.43
CA SER A 375 9.27 11.03 7.84
C SER A 375 10.51 10.60 8.62
N LEU A 376 10.92 11.46 9.55
CA LEU A 376 12.04 11.25 10.45
C LEU A 376 11.53 11.45 11.87
N THR A 377 11.48 10.35 12.62
CA THR A 377 11.15 10.35 14.05
C THR A 377 12.44 10.11 14.84
N VAL A 378 12.79 11.07 15.68
CA VAL A 378 13.92 10.98 16.62
C VAL A 378 13.35 10.86 18.02
N TRP A 379 13.75 9.82 18.75
CA TRP A 379 13.51 9.71 20.18
C TRP A 379 14.84 9.67 20.91
N TRP A 380 14.89 10.26 22.10
CA TRP A 380 16.05 10.21 22.99
C TRP A 380 15.59 10.01 24.43
N SER A 381 16.45 9.36 25.20
CA SER A 381 16.32 9.28 26.66
C SER A 381 17.69 9.49 27.30
N LYS A 382 17.71 9.99 28.52
CA LYS A 382 18.89 10.29 29.30
C LYS A 382 18.66 9.89 30.75
N ASP A 383 19.46 8.93 31.19
CA ASP A 383 19.54 8.52 32.57
C ASP A 383 20.74 9.19 33.25
N THR A 384 20.50 9.82 34.39
CA THR A 384 21.55 10.38 35.25
C THR A 384 21.65 9.52 36.50
N TYR A 385 22.86 9.03 36.79
CA TYR A 385 23.16 8.23 37.97
C TYR A 385 24.06 9.02 38.93
N VAL A 386 23.78 8.92 40.22
CA VAL A 386 24.65 9.40 41.30
C VAL A 386 24.79 8.24 42.27
N ASP A 387 26.04 7.86 42.59
CA ASP A 387 26.35 6.72 43.47
C ASP A 387 25.66 5.40 43.07
N ASN A 388 25.69 5.09 41.76
CA ASN A 388 25.00 3.95 41.15
C ASN A 388 23.47 3.92 41.32
N GLN A 389 22.86 5.00 41.81
CA GLN A 389 21.41 5.15 41.86
C GLN A 389 20.93 6.05 40.73
N LEU A 390 19.90 5.60 40.00
CA LEU A 390 19.23 6.43 39.01
C LEU A 390 18.55 7.60 39.72
N VAL A 391 19.02 8.82 39.47
CA VAL A 391 18.47 10.04 40.10
C VAL A 391 17.63 10.87 39.14
N LYS A 392 17.79 10.67 37.82
CA LYS A 392 17.05 11.43 36.82
C LYS A 392 16.87 10.61 35.55
N HIS A 393 15.63 10.53 35.07
CA HIS A 393 15.33 10.04 33.73
C HIS A 393 14.70 11.19 32.95
N GLU A 394 15.28 11.54 31.81
CA GLU A 394 14.74 12.52 30.86
C GLU A 394 14.47 11.80 29.55
N GLN A 395 13.35 12.10 28.89
CA GLN A 395 13.09 11.60 27.55
C GLN A 395 12.47 12.70 26.70
N GLY A 396 12.69 12.60 25.40
CA GLY A 396 12.15 13.53 24.44
C GLY A 396 12.26 12.99 23.03
N GLY A 397 11.81 13.79 22.08
CA GLY A 397 11.85 13.42 20.68
C GLY A 397 11.22 14.49 19.83
N TRP A 398 11.37 14.31 18.52
CA TRP A 398 10.71 15.13 17.53
C TRP A 398 10.41 14.27 16.30
N GLN A 399 9.37 14.67 15.57
CA GLN A 399 9.01 14.10 14.29
C GLN A 399 9.05 15.20 13.24
N LYS A 400 9.66 14.93 12.09
CA LYS A 400 9.53 15.75 10.89
C LYS A 400 9.02 14.90 9.76
N GLU A 401 8.22 15.49 8.89
CA GLU A 401 7.76 14.88 7.66
C GLU A 401 7.92 15.86 6.50
N GLY A 402 8.06 15.34 5.30
CA GLY A 402 8.22 16.13 4.10
C GLY A 402 7.69 15.39 2.87
N LYS A 403 7.34 16.17 1.85
CA LYS A 403 6.96 15.66 0.52
C LYS A 403 7.76 16.41 -0.53
N GLU A 404 8.32 15.69 -1.48
CA GLU A 404 9.11 16.25 -2.59
C GLU A 404 8.67 15.61 -3.91
N MET A 405 8.44 16.42 -4.95
CA MET A 405 8.11 15.89 -6.28
C MET A 405 9.40 15.44 -6.96
N LEU A 406 9.50 14.15 -7.26
CA LEU A 406 10.68 13.57 -7.92
C LEU A 406 10.65 13.72 -9.44
N GLY A 407 9.47 13.87 -10.05
CA GLY A 407 9.34 14.11 -11.48
C GLY A 407 8.00 13.71 -12.09
N SER A 408 7.89 13.98 -13.39
CA SER A 408 6.80 13.60 -14.29
C SER A 408 7.37 13.26 -15.68
N GLY A 409 6.61 12.60 -16.56
CA GLY A 409 7.12 12.26 -17.90
C GLY A 409 6.20 11.36 -18.75
N ILE A 410 6.60 11.12 -20.00
CA ILE A 410 5.89 10.24 -20.95
C ILE A 410 6.83 9.10 -21.36
N PHE A 411 6.34 7.87 -21.32
CA PHE A 411 7.11 6.66 -21.54
C PHE A 411 6.43 5.80 -22.61
N ASP A 412 7.20 5.44 -23.62
CA ASP A 412 6.74 4.55 -24.69
C ASP A 412 6.60 3.13 -24.14
N ALA A 413 5.38 2.60 -24.16
CA ALA A 413 5.06 1.30 -23.58
C ALA A 413 5.60 0.12 -24.42
N SER A 414 6.04 0.38 -25.65
CA SER A 414 6.52 -0.63 -26.62
C SER A 414 8.02 -0.94 -26.53
N LYS A 415 8.81 -0.12 -25.83
CA LYS A 415 10.26 -0.36 -25.67
C LYS A 415 10.48 -1.47 -24.64
N ASP A 416 11.49 -2.33 -24.86
CA ASP A 416 11.83 -3.62 -24.19
C ASP A 416 12.10 -3.58 -22.65
N ILE A 417 11.48 -2.67 -21.92
CA ILE A 417 11.57 -2.44 -20.49
C ILE A 417 10.48 -3.31 -19.80
N PRO A 418 10.64 -3.78 -18.54
CA PRO A 418 9.76 -4.79 -17.94
C PRO A 418 8.26 -4.52 -18.17
N LYS A 419 7.46 -5.59 -18.36
CA LYS A 419 6.02 -5.55 -18.66
C LYS A 419 5.12 -4.90 -17.59
N THR A 420 5.70 -4.20 -16.62
CA THR A 420 5.00 -3.53 -15.53
C THR A 420 5.14 -2.02 -15.70
N ALA A 421 4.07 -1.28 -15.42
CA ALA A 421 4.06 0.16 -15.58
C ALA A 421 5.15 0.84 -14.74
N TRP A 422 5.38 0.40 -13.51
CA TRP A 422 6.47 0.89 -12.67
C TRP A 422 7.86 0.44 -13.15
N GLY A 423 7.99 -0.75 -13.74
CA GLY A 423 9.26 -1.23 -14.30
C GLY A 423 9.71 -0.41 -15.50
N GLN A 424 8.76 0.01 -16.34
CA GLN A 424 8.98 0.96 -17.43
C GLN A 424 9.45 2.33 -16.96
N LEU A 425 9.09 2.68 -15.74
CA LEU A 425 9.51 3.89 -15.05
C LEU A 425 10.80 3.69 -14.26
N GLY A 426 11.53 2.59 -14.42
CA GLY A 426 12.81 2.35 -13.76
C GLY A 426 12.73 1.90 -12.30
N PHE A 427 11.52 1.68 -11.76
CA PHE A 427 11.36 1.07 -10.44
C PHE A 427 11.63 -0.42 -10.52
N ASP A 428 12.23 -0.99 -9.47
CA ASP A 428 12.51 -2.42 -9.38
C ASP A 428 11.51 -3.18 -8.49
N ARG A 429 10.50 -2.48 -7.95
CA ARG A 429 9.54 -3.03 -7.00
C ARG A 429 8.13 -2.51 -7.21
N ALA A 430 7.17 -3.30 -6.75
CA ALA A 430 5.75 -2.99 -6.77
C ALA A 430 5.31 -2.23 -5.49
N PHE A 431 6.14 -1.30 -5.00
CA PHE A 431 5.95 -0.54 -3.76
C PHE A 431 6.51 0.87 -3.92
N ALA A 432 5.80 1.88 -3.39
CA ALA A 432 6.24 3.29 -3.33
C ALA A 432 6.70 3.91 -4.67
N GLY A 433 6.14 3.43 -5.77
CA GLY A 433 6.28 3.97 -7.12
C GLY A 433 5.11 4.89 -7.52
N PRO A 434 4.80 5.01 -8.82
CA PRO A 434 3.80 5.95 -9.33
C PRO A 434 2.40 5.60 -8.82
N ARG A 435 1.78 6.54 -8.10
CA ARG A 435 0.37 6.45 -7.67
C ARG A 435 -0.58 7.08 -8.69
N SER A 436 -0.09 7.99 -9.52
CA SER A 436 -0.82 8.64 -10.61
C SER A 436 -0.20 8.25 -11.95
N ILE A 437 -0.97 7.63 -12.83
CA ILE A 437 -0.50 7.23 -14.16
C ILE A 437 -1.62 7.34 -15.20
N GLY A 438 -1.27 7.78 -16.40
CA GLY A 438 -2.10 7.72 -17.57
C GLY A 438 -1.67 6.65 -18.55
N ALA A 439 -2.60 6.20 -19.39
CA ALA A 439 -2.36 5.21 -20.41
C ALA A 439 -3.10 5.59 -21.69
N THR A 440 -2.39 5.66 -22.82
CA THR A 440 -3.00 5.95 -24.13
C THR A 440 -3.20 4.67 -24.92
N PHE A 441 -4.40 4.50 -25.47
CA PHE A 441 -4.77 3.39 -26.33
C PHE A 441 -5.16 3.94 -27.72
N PRO A 442 -4.37 3.68 -28.76
CA PRO A 442 -4.64 4.21 -30.10
C PRO A 442 -5.74 3.43 -30.82
N GLY A 443 -6.34 4.05 -31.85
CA GLY A 443 -7.27 3.38 -32.76
C GLY A 443 -8.62 3.06 -32.13
N ILE A 444 -9.03 3.84 -31.14
CA ILE A 444 -10.36 3.72 -30.52
C ILE A 444 -11.25 4.80 -31.11
N SER A 445 -11.96 4.44 -32.17
CA SER A 445 -13.01 5.29 -32.71
C SER A 445 -14.28 5.09 -31.88
N TYR A 446 -14.60 6.07 -31.04
CA TYR A 446 -15.90 6.11 -30.39
C TYR A 446 -16.93 6.58 -31.42
N PRO A 447 -17.96 5.76 -31.75
CA PRO A 447 -18.98 6.17 -32.68
C PRO A 447 -19.65 7.45 -32.17
N SER A 448 -19.86 8.40 -33.08
CA SER A 448 -20.51 9.68 -32.76
C SER A 448 -21.98 9.54 -32.35
N THR A 449 -22.57 8.34 -32.47
CA THR A 449 -23.97 8.08 -32.13
C THR A 449 -24.14 6.77 -31.33
N PRO A 450 -25.03 6.75 -30.31
CA PRO A 450 -25.34 5.54 -29.53
C PRO A 450 -25.83 4.35 -30.39
N ALA A 451 -26.45 4.62 -31.54
CA ALA A 451 -26.95 3.58 -32.42
C ALA A 451 -25.83 2.75 -33.08
N ALA A 452 -24.69 3.37 -33.39
CA ALA A 452 -23.53 2.67 -33.96
C ALA A 452 -22.73 1.87 -32.92
N GLU A 453 -22.95 2.12 -31.63
CA GLU A 453 -22.32 1.42 -30.50
C GLU A 453 -22.77 -0.05 -30.41
N THR A 454 -23.99 -0.39 -30.88
CA THR A 454 -24.53 -1.77 -30.82
C THR A 454 -23.85 -2.80 -31.73
N LYS A 455 -22.93 -2.39 -32.62
CA LYS A 455 -22.11 -3.31 -33.43
C LYS A 455 -20.65 -3.40 -32.98
N GLN A 456 -20.22 -2.61 -32.00
CA GLN A 456 -18.86 -2.66 -31.51
C GLN A 456 -18.62 -3.92 -30.66
N ALA A 457 -17.42 -4.48 -30.80
CA ALA A 457 -16.90 -5.45 -29.85
C ALA A 457 -17.03 -4.85 -28.44
N MET A 458 -17.50 -5.65 -27.49
CA MET A 458 -17.53 -5.20 -26.10
C MET A 458 -16.09 -4.96 -25.67
N GLU A 459 -15.83 -3.85 -25.00
CA GLU A 459 -14.51 -3.52 -24.48
C GLU A 459 -14.56 -3.18 -22.99
N ARG A 460 -13.45 -3.47 -22.30
CA ARG A 460 -13.20 -3.00 -20.94
C ARG A 460 -11.73 -2.67 -20.76
N TYR A 461 -11.43 -1.85 -19.76
CA TYR A 461 -10.07 -1.54 -19.35
C TYR A 461 -9.83 -2.15 -17.99
N VAL A 462 -8.69 -2.82 -17.82
CA VAL A 462 -8.33 -3.46 -16.56
C VAL A 462 -7.07 -2.80 -16.02
N ILE A 463 -7.14 -2.38 -14.75
CA ILE A 463 -6.03 -1.78 -14.01
C ILE A 463 -5.68 -2.71 -12.86
N HIS A 464 -4.41 -3.10 -12.79
CA HIS A 464 -3.88 -3.90 -11.69
C HIS A 464 -3.11 -3.00 -10.73
N VAL A 465 -3.50 -3.00 -9.45
CA VAL A 465 -2.77 -2.30 -8.38
C VAL A 465 -2.09 -3.33 -7.49
N SER A 466 -0.81 -3.17 -7.19
CA SER A 466 -0.07 -4.14 -6.36
C SER A 466 -0.47 -4.11 -4.89
N GLU A 467 -0.31 -5.25 -4.21
CA GLU A 467 -0.51 -5.41 -2.77
C GLU A 467 0.82 -5.89 -2.13
N PRO A 468 1.77 -4.98 -1.91
CA PRO A 468 3.16 -5.30 -1.56
C PRO A 468 3.36 -5.91 -0.17
N HIS A 469 2.33 -5.94 0.67
CA HIS A 469 2.37 -6.55 2.01
C HIS A 469 2.15 -8.07 1.98
N LEU A 470 1.52 -8.58 0.91
CA LEU A 470 1.22 -10.00 0.73
C LEU A 470 2.45 -10.78 0.24
N ASP A 471 2.48 -12.08 0.54
CA ASP A 471 3.51 -13.00 0.07
C ASP A 471 2.86 -14.27 -0.54
N PRO A 472 2.96 -14.50 -1.86
CA PRO A 472 3.64 -13.63 -2.84
C PRO A 472 2.92 -12.28 -3.00
N VAL A 473 3.64 -11.27 -3.51
CA VAL A 473 3.04 -10.01 -3.94
C VAL A 473 2.07 -10.31 -5.09
N ILE A 474 0.83 -9.88 -4.92
CA ILE A 474 -0.23 -9.99 -5.93
C ILE A 474 -0.76 -8.60 -6.31
N THR A 475 -1.70 -8.55 -7.25
CA THR A 475 -2.41 -7.33 -7.62
C THR A 475 -3.91 -7.44 -7.39
N THR A 476 -4.57 -6.34 -7.03
CA THR A 476 -6.02 -6.21 -7.10
C THR A 476 -6.44 -5.63 -8.46
N PRO A 477 -7.22 -6.36 -9.28
CA PRO A 477 -7.71 -5.87 -10.56
C PRO A 477 -8.95 -4.98 -10.40
N PHE A 478 -9.02 -3.93 -11.20
CA PHE A 478 -10.19 -3.08 -11.39
C PHE A 478 -10.58 -3.13 -12.87
N ALA A 479 -11.83 -3.49 -13.17
CA ALA A 479 -12.34 -3.52 -14.54
C ALA A 479 -13.33 -2.38 -14.76
N PHE A 480 -13.11 -1.62 -15.83
CA PHE A 480 -13.90 -0.45 -16.19
C PHE A 480 -14.47 -0.58 -17.59
N TYR A 481 -15.77 -0.36 -17.73
CA TYR A 481 -16.47 -0.34 -18.99
C TYR A 481 -16.72 1.12 -19.38
N PRO A 482 -16.15 1.59 -20.50
CA PRO A 482 -16.44 2.92 -21.01
C PRO A 482 -17.89 2.96 -21.50
N THR A 483 -18.60 4.02 -21.14
CA THR A 483 -19.94 4.33 -21.63
C THR A 483 -19.99 5.80 -21.98
N ARG A 484 -20.64 6.16 -23.08
CA ARG A 484 -20.80 7.58 -23.44
C ARG A 484 -22.07 8.12 -22.77
N GLY A 485 -21.92 9.15 -21.97
CA GLY A 485 -23.04 9.93 -21.43
C GLY A 485 -23.81 10.66 -22.53
N LEU A 486 -25.03 11.09 -22.23
CA LEU A 486 -25.85 11.89 -23.16
C LEU A 486 -25.20 13.23 -23.53
N ASP A 487 -24.32 13.75 -22.66
CA ASP A 487 -23.50 14.93 -22.87
C ASP A 487 -22.26 14.68 -23.75
N GLY A 488 -22.10 13.44 -24.25
CA GLY A 488 -20.96 13.03 -25.06
C GLY A 488 -19.68 12.79 -24.26
N LYS A 489 -19.70 12.99 -22.93
CA LYS A 489 -18.55 12.66 -22.06
C LYS A 489 -18.43 11.16 -21.90
N LEU A 490 -17.20 10.69 -21.71
CA LEU A 490 -16.94 9.30 -21.41
C LEU A 490 -17.06 9.08 -19.90
N VAL A 491 -17.91 8.14 -19.51
CA VAL A 491 -18.15 7.72 -18.14
C VAL A 491 -17.69 6.28 -18.01
N LEU A 492 -16.85 6.01 -17.00
CA LEU A 492 -16.41 4.66 -16.68
C LEU A 492 -17.37 4.05 -15.67
N THR A 493 -17.68 2.76 -15.82
CA THR A 493 -18.49 2.00 -14.86
C THR A 493 -17.79 0.70 -14.50
N ASP A 494 -17.98 0.20 -13.28
CA ASP A 494 -17.41 -1.08 -12.80
C ASP A 494 -18.24 -2.31 -13.21
N ARG A 495 -19.33 -2.09 -13.95
CA ARG A 495 -20.28 -3.13 -14.35
C ARG A 495 -20.39 -3.18 -15.85
N GLN A 496 -20.41 -4.39 -16.39
CA GLN A 496 -20.67 -4.57 -17.82
C GLN A 496 -22.05 -3.98 -18.13
N PRO A 497 -22.13 -2.98 -19.03
CA PRO A 497 -23.40 -2.37 -19.37
C PRO A 497 -24.30 -3.42 -20.03
N ASP A 498 -25.58 -3.38 -19.70
CA ASP A 498 -26.58 -4.26 -20.33
C ASP A 498 -26.92 -3.70 -21.72
N TYR A 499 -26.12 -4.08 -22.72
CA TYR A 499 -26.29 -3.62 -24.10
C TYR A 499 -27.64 -4.03 -24.72
N THR A 500 -28.32 -5.03 -24.16
CA THR A 500 -29.67 -5.40 -24.61
C THR A 500 -30.71 -4.35 -24.20
N ARG A 501 -30.52 -3.71 -23.04
CA ARG A 501 -31.41 -2.65 -22.53
C ARG A 501 -31.09 -1.26 -23.06
N LEU A 502 -29.88 -1.03 -23.57
CA LEU A 502 -29.52 0.26 -24.19
C LEU A 502 -30.39 0.59 -25.42
N ARG A 503 -31.01 -0.41 -26.06
CA ARG A 503 -32.00 -0.19 -27.14
C ARG A 503 -33.37 0.31 -26.63
N GLU A 504 -33.68 0.08 -25.37
CA GLU A 504 -35.00 0.33 -24.77
C GLU A 504 -35.01 1.49 -23.77
N MET A 505 -33.84 1.95 -23.32
CA MET A 505 -33.74 3.10 -22.42
C MET A 505 -34.18 4.38 -23.14
N LYS A 506 -35.39 4.86 -22.81
CA LYS A 506 -35.75 6.27 -22.99
C LYS A 506 -34.80 7.15 -22.16
N PRO A 507 -34.50 8.38 -22.59
CA PRO A 507 -33.54 9.24 -21.93
C PRO A 507 -34.02 9.56 -20.51
N GLY A 508 -33.23 9.16 -19.51
CA GLY A 508 -33.44 9.56 -18.11
C GLY A 508 -33.87 8.42 -17.18
N GLY A 509 -32.92 7.90 -16.41
CA GLY A 509 -33.21 7.11 -15.22
C GLY A 509 -32.18 6.02 -14.94
N GLY A 510 -31.18 6.30 -14.09
CA GLY A 510 -30.16 5.30 -13.77
C GLY A 510 -29.07 5.66 -12.75
N MET A 511 -29.45 6.04 -11.53
CA MET A 511 -28.70 5.91 -10.26
C MET A 511 -27.43 6.75 -9.95
N GLN A 512 -27.15 6.79 -8.65
CA GLN A 512 -26.50 7.84 -7.86
C GLN A 512 -24.99 7.97 -8.12
N GLN A 513 -24.65 9.04 -8.82
CA GLN A 513 -23.40 9.77 -8.63
C GLN A 513 -23.38 10.28 -7.17
N ILE A 514 -22.39 9.85 -6.38
CA ILE A 514 -22.06 10.58 -5.15
C ILE A 514 -21.24 11.77 -5.62
N ASP A 515 -21.92 12.87 -5.89
CA ASP A 515 -21.24 14.13 -6.14
C ASP A 515 -20.34 14.45 -4.93
N PRO A 516 -19.09 14.89 -5.13
CA PRO A 516 -18.33 15.45 -4.03
C PRO A 516 -19.14 16.58 -3.40
N PRO A 517 -19.18 16.70 -2.06
CA PRO A 517 -19.85 17.82 -1.42
C PRO A 517 -19.30 19.11 -2.01
N ALA A 518 -20.21 20.01 -2.42
CA ALA A 518 -19.84 21.32 -2.93
C ALA A 518 -18.84 21.98 -1.95
N PRO A 519 -17.76 22.62 -2.43
CA PRO A 519 -16.84 23.34 -1.56
C PRO A 519 -17.66 24.33 -0.74
N GLN A 520 -17.73 24.11 0.57
CA GLN A 520 -18.42 25.02 1.47
C GLN A 520 -17.76 26.39 1.33
N GLY A 521 -18.61 27.38 1.05
CA GLY A 521 -18.21 28.71 0.64
C GLY A 521 -17.14 29.32 1.54
N GLN A 522 -16.22 30.00 0.88
CA GLN A 522 -15.29 30.95 1.47
C GLN A 522 -16.06 31.86 2.44
N HIS A 523 -15.71 31.78 3.72
CA HIS A 523 -16.01 32.84 4.66
C HIS A 523 -15.32 34.12 4.16
N PRO A 524 -16.05 35.24 3.98
CA PRO A 524 -15.39 36.51 3.72
C PRO A 524 -14.56 36.85 4.95
N GLN A 525 -13.24 36.97 4.77
CA GLN A 525 -12.36 37.59 5.74
C GLN A 525 -12.76 39.07 5.85
N GLY A 526 -13.63 39.37 6.81
CA GLY A 526 -13.84 40.73 7.29
C GLY A 526 -12.58 41.19 8.00
N SER A 527 -11.93 42.19 7.42
CA SER A 527 -10.84 42.97 8.03
C SER A 527 -11.30 43.55 9.37
N ILE A 528 -10.74 43.04 10.48
CA ILE A 528 -10.79 43.68 11.80
C ILE A 528 -9.52 44.51 11.92
N LEU A 529 -9.44 45.61 11.17
CA LEU A 529 -8.35 46.59 11.29
C LEU A 529 -8.76 47.96 10.74
N ASP A 530 -9.98 48.40 11.01
CA ASP A 530 -10.38 49.81 10.90
C ASP A 530 -11.49 50.10 11.91
N SER A 531 -11.33 51.19 12.68
CA SER A 531 -12.26 51.74 13.70
C SER A 531 -11.89 51.52 15.17
N LEU A 532 -10.71 52.01 15.58
CA LEU A 532 -10.51 52.58 16.90
C LEU A 532 -9.66 53.86 16.78
N GLU A 533 -10.23 54.89 16.15
CA GLU A 533 -9.87 56.29 16.37
C GLU A 533 -11.14 57.04 16.75
N GLY A 534 -11.12 57.76 17.87
CA GLY A 534 -12.18 58.75 18.17
C GLY A 534 -12.60 58.87 19.62
N THR A 535 -11.69 59.21 20.53
CA THR A 535 -12.04 59.92 21.77
C THR A 535 -11.52 61.35 21.71
N SER A 536 -12.41 62.33 21.57
CA SER A 536 -12.41 63.58 22.34
C SER A 536 -13.43 64.58 21.80
N GLY A 537 -14.35 65.04 22.66
CA GLY A 537 -15.12 66.27 22.41
C GLY A 537 -16.44 66.35 23.18
N PRO A 538 -16.56 67.17 24.25
CA PRO A 538 -17.66 67.09 25.20
C PRO A 538 -18.82 68.05 24.87
N LYS A 539 -20.05 67.58 25.13
CA LYS A 539 -21.09 68.28 25.92
C LYS A 539 -22.27 67.36 26.16
#